data_AF-A0A2V5LW31-F1
#
_entry.id   AF-A0A2V5LW31-F1
#
_cell.length_a   1.000
_cell.length_b   1.000
_cell.length_c   1.000
_cell.angle_alpha   90.00
_cell.angle_beta   90.00
_cell.angle_gamma   90.00
#
_symmetry.space_group_name_H-M   'P 1'
#
loop_
_entity.id
_entity.type
_entity.pdbx_description
1 polymer ?
#
loop_
_entity_poly.entity_id
_entity_poly.type
_entity_poly.pdbx_seq_one_letter_code
_entity_poly.pdbx_strand_id
1 'polypeptide(L)'
;GNSITPHAKAIVEAADKRNWENVRQELDRTQNSVQQAMNEVHDEKLSQLVSLGGWLRGTEVLTSVVKEHFSSDGAELLHQPDLLSYFLTRLKAMPEFNVPIIRQIQDALGEVKPLIDVGNRRIPPESVKKVNEITTRLGHGIVTRD
;
A
#
# COMPACT_ATOMS: atom_id res chain seq x y z
N GLY A 1 17.73 10.54 -6.00
CA GLY A 1 17.06 9.37 -6.61
C GLY A 1 16.65 8.42 -5.51
N ASN A 2 15.56 8.73 -4.82
CA ASN A 2 15.06 7.91 -3.72
C ASN A 2 14.21 6.78 -4.28
N SER A 3 14.84 5.63 -4.49
CA SER A 3 14.12 4.41 -4.82
C SER A 3 13.27 3.99 -3.62
N ILE A 4 11.98 3.76 -3.85
CA ILE A 4 11.03 3.23 -2.85
C ILE A 4 11.31 1.74 -2.55
N THR A 5 11.99 1.06 -3.47
CA THR A 5 12.37 -0.36 -3.41
C THR A 5 13.16 -0.77 -2.14
N PRO A 6 14.18 -0.02 -1.66
CA PRO A 6 14.87 -0.33 -0.40
C PRO A 6 13.98 -0.26 0.84
N HIS A 7 12.97 0.61 0.88
CA HIS A 7 12.05 0.69 2.03
C HIS A 7 11.15 -0.54 2.12
N ALA A 8 10.63 -1.02 0.98
CA ALA A 8 9.82 -2.24 0.93
C ALA A 8 10.58 -3.46 1.47
N LYS A 9 11.88 -3.59 1.14
CA LYS A 9 12.74 -4.65 1.66
C LYS A 9 12.97 -4.52 3.17
N ALA A 10 13.23 -3.31 3.66
CA ALA A 10 13.44 -3.06 5.09
C ALA A 10 12.17 -3.35 5.93
N ILE A 11 10.98 -3.05 5.39
CA ILE A 11 9.69 -3.40 6.01
C ILE A 11 9.53 -4.91 6.13
N VAL A 12 9.84 -5.67 5.07
CA VAL A 12 9.78 -7.15 5.08
C VAL A 12 10.72 -7.70 6.16
N GLU A 13 11.98 -7.26 6.17
CA GLU A 13 12.98 -7.75 7.12
C GLU A 13 12.66 -7.40 8.58
N ALA A 14 12.02 -6.24 8.82
CA ALA A 14 11.57 -5.84 10.16
C ALA A 14 10.31 -6.62 10.59
N ALA A 15 9.39 -6.89 9.66
CA ALA A 15 8.19 -7.68 9.90
C ALA A 15 8.53 -9.15 10.21
N ASP A 16 9.47 -9.75 9.49
CA ASP A 16 10.00 -11.11 9.76
C ASP A 16 10.60 -11.21 11.18
N LYS A 17 11.21 -10.13 11.66
CA LYS A 17 11.79 -10.02 13.01
C LYS A 17 10.77 -9.59 14.07
N ARG A 18 9.49 -9.41 13.70
CA ARG A 18 8.42 -8.86 14.57
C ARG A 18 8.78 -7.52 15.21
N ASN A 19 9.65 -6.75 14.58
CA ASN A 19 10.07 -5.44 15.05
C ASN A 19 9.12 -4.37 14.50
N TRP A 20 7.95 -4.26 15.13
CA TRP A 20 6.87 -3.37 14.68
C TRP A 20 7.22 -1.88 14.75
N GLU A 21 8.13 -1.50 15.65
CA GLU A 21 8.65 -0.14 15.74
C GLU A 21 9.44 0.23 14.47
N ASN A 22 10.32 -0.65 14.02
CA ASN A 22 11.04 -0.45 12.75
C ASN A 22 10.13 -0.55 11.53
N VAL A 23 9.15 -1.46 11.53
CA VAL A 23 8.14 -1.53 10.46
C VAL A 23 7.42 -0.19 10.34
N ARG A 24 6.97 0.38 11.46
CA ARG A 24 6.30 1.69 11.49
C ARG A 24 7.24 2.80 11.02
N GLN A 25 8.47 2.83 11.51
CA GLN A 25 9.44 3.85 11.11
C GLN A 25 9.75 3.79 9.62
N GLU A 26 9.87 2.60 9.04
CA GLU A 26 10.09 2.46 7.59
C GLU A 26 8.84 2.77 6.77
N LEU A 27 7.64 2.49 7.27
CA LEU A 27 6.39 2.95 6.64
C LEU A 27 6.30 4.48 6.64
N ASP A 28 6.61 5.13 7.77
CA ASP A 28 6.63 6.60 7.88
C ASP A 28 7.70 7.21 6.95
N ARG A 29 8.88 6.58 6.87
CA ARG A 29 9.93 6.96 5.91
C ARG A 29 9.48 6.77 4.48
N THR A 30 8.80 5.66 4.17
CA THR A 30 8.23 5.41 2.84
C THR A 30 7.23 6.50 2.48
N GLN A 31 6.32 6.83 3.40
CA GLN A 31 5.33 7.89 3.21
C GLN A 31 6.00 9.24 2.96
N ASN A 32 7.02 9.59 3.74
CA ASN A 32 7.78 10.82 3.55
C ASN A 32 8.58 10.84 2.24
N SER A 33 9.21 9.72 1.87
CA SER A 33 9.93 9.54 0.60
C SER A 33 8.99 9.64 -0.59
N VAL A 34 7.78 9.08 -0.50
CA VAL A 34 6.71 9.25 -1.49
C VAL A 34 6.33 10.72 -1.57
N GLN A 35 6.03 11.37 -0.43
CA GLN A 35 5.69 12.79 -0.38
C GLN A 35 6.80 13.71 -0.93
N GLN A 36 8.07 13.34 -0.77
CA GLN A 36 9.20 14.06 -1.36
C GLN A 36 9.37 13.77 -2.86
N ALA A 37 9.26 12.51 -3.29
CA ALA A 37 9.31 12.13 -4.70
C ALA A 37 8.16 12.79 -5.50
N MET A 38 7.05 13.11 -4.83
CA MET A 38 5.94 13.90 -5.38
C MET A 38 6.29 15.39 -5.59
N ASN A 39 7.24 15.94 -4.82
CA ASN A 39 7.62 17.36 -4.90
C ASN A 39 8.76 17.63 -5.91
N GLU A 40 9.51 16.60 -6.32
CA GLU A 40 10.78 16.77 -7.05
C GLU A 40 10.75 16.41 -8.56
N VAL A 41 9.72 15.72 -9.08
CA VAL A 41 9.82 15.05 -10.39
C VAL A 41 9.13 15.81 -11.54
N HIS A 42 9.84 15.94 -12.68
CA HIS A 42 9.38 16.53 -13.95
C HIS A 42 8.33 15.70 -14.74
N ASP A 43 8.00 14.48 -14.29
CA ASP A 43 6.84 13.70 -14.74
C ASP A 43 6.10 13.13 -13.52
N GLU A 44 5.34 14.02 -12.87
CA GLU A 44 4.61 13.77 -11.62
C GLU A 44 3.77 12.49 -11.68
N LYS A 45 3.21 12.15 -12.85
CA LYS A 45 2.22 11.08 -13.02
C LYS A 45 2.83 9.67 -12.90
N LEU A 46 3.98 9.43 -13.53
CA LEU A 46 4.69 8.16 -13.42
C LEU A 46 5.19 7.90 -11.99
N SER A 47 5.63 8.95 -11.30
CA SER A 47 6.05 8.87 -9.89
C SER A 47 4.90 8.42 -8.96
N GLN A 48 3.65 8.87 -9.22
CA GLN A 48 2.48 8.41 -8.48
C GLN A 48 2.20 6.92 -8.71
N LEU A 49 2.31 6.44 -9.96
CA LEU A 49 2.06 5.03 -10.29
C LEU A 49 3.09 4.11 -9.63
N VAL A 50 4.37 4.51 -9.58
CA VAL A 50 5.43 3.79 -8.86
C VAL A 50 5.14 3.77 -7.36
N SER A 51 4.76 4.91 -6.78
CA SER A 51 4.42 5.02 -5.35
C SER A 51 3.23 4.14 -4.97
N LEU A 52 2.20 4.10 -5.82
CA LEU A 52 1.05 3.22 -5.66
C LEU A 52 1.43 1.73 -5.73
N GLY A 53 2.28 1.35 -6.69
CA GLY A 53 2.79 -0.02 -6.79
C GLY A 53 3.58 -0.44 -5.54
N GLY A 54 4.43 0.45 -5.02
CA GLY A 54 5.15 0.23 -3.77
C GLY A 54 4.24 0.05 -2.57
N TRP A 55 3.20 0.88 -2.45
CA TRP A 55 2.20 0.76 -1.38
C TRP A 55 1.40 -0.53 -1.45
N LEU A 56 0.93 -0.93 -2.64
CA LEU A 56 0.19 -2.19 -2.84
C LEU A 56 1.04 -3.38 -2.38
N ARG A 57 2.31 -3.43 -2.79
CA ARG A 57 3.21 -4.52 -2.41
C ARG A 57 3.55 -4.51 -0.93
N GLY A 58 3.81 -3.34 -0.34
CA GLY A 58 4.07 -3.22 1.10
C GLY A 58 2.87 -3.67 1.94
N THR A 59 1.66 -3.28 1.53
CA THR A 59 0.40 -3.69 2.17
C THR A 59 0.19 -5.21 2.07
N GLU A 60 0.47 -5.80 0.91
CA GLU A 60 0.40 -7.25 0.72
C GLU A 60 1.32 -8.00 1.69
N VAL A 61 2.59 -7.59 1.78
CA VAL A 61 3.57 -8.21 2.69
C VAL A 61 3.12 -8.07 4.13
N LEU A 62 2.79 -6.83 4.56
CA LEU A 62 2.39 -6.55 5.93
C LEU A 62 1.18 -7.40 6.33
N THR A 63 0.16 -7.44 5.46
CA THR A 63 -1.04 -8.24 5.72
C THR A 63 -0.77 -9.75 5.69
N SER A 64 0.18 -10.24 4.90
CA SER A 64 0.60 -11.65 4.95
C SER A 64 1.19 -12.02 6.31
N VAL A 65 2.12 -11.19 6.82
CA VAL A 65 2.74 -11.42 8.14
C VAL A 65 1.71 -11.30 9.27
N VAL A 66 0.86 -10.28 9.23
CA VAL A 66 -0.19 -10.09 10.24
C VAL A 66 -1.22 -11.20 10.16
N LYS A 67 -1.55 -11.75 8.98
CA LYS A 67 -2.51 -12.86 8.86
C LYS A 67 -1.98 -14.17 9.44
N GLU A 68 -0.71 -14.51 9.22
CA GLU A 68 -0.10 -15.74 9.73
C GLU A 68 -0.05 -15.79 11.26
N HIS A 69 0.20 -14.63 11.89
CA HIS A 69 0.16 -14.46 13.33
C HIS A 69 -0.58 -13.17 13.68
N PHE A 70 -1.91 -13.25 13.80
CA PHE A 70 -2.73 -12.07 14.04
C PHE A 70 -2.20 -11.22 15.19
N SER A 71 -1.81 -10.00 14.82
CA SER A 71 -1.36 -8.95 15.72
C SER A 71 -2.27 -7.75 15.51
N SER A 72 -3.00 -7.37 16.55
CA SER A 72 -3.83 -6.16 16.47
C SER A 72 -2.97 -4.93 16.22
N ASP A 73 -1.79 -4.83 16.82
CA ASP A 73 -0.91 -3.67 16.64
C ASP A 73 -0.33 -3.62 15.22
N GLY A 74 -0.06 -4.80 14.62
CA GLY A 74 0.33 -4.89 13.21
C GLY A 74 -0.82 -4.57 12.25
N ALA A 75 -2.06 -4.94 12.60
CA ALA A 75 -3.24 -4.59 11.82
C ALA A 75 -3.48 -3.06 11.82
N GLU A 76 -3.26 -2.38 12.94
CA GLU A 76 -3.41 -0.91 13.03
C GLU A 76 -2.45 -0.13 12.12
N LEU A 77 -1.33 -0.72 11.69
CA LEU A 77 -0.42 -0.09 10.73
C LEU A 77 -1.08 0.11 9.35
N LEU A 78 -2.15 -0.65 9.04
CA LEU A 78 -2.92 -0.52 7.81
C LEU A 78 -3.88 0.67 7.83
N HIS A 79 -4.13 1.29 8.98
CA HIS A 79 -5.12 2.35 9.14
C HIS A 79 -4.62 3.68 8.55
N GLN A 80 -4.55 3.74 7.21
CA GLN A 80 -4.10 4.90 6.44
C GLN A 80 -5.13 5.31 5.37
N PRO A 81 -6.39 5.63 5.76
CA PRO A 81 -7.48 5.87 4.81
C PRO A 81 -7.28 7.11 3.93
N ASP A 82 -6.54 8.10 4.44
CA ASP A 82 -6.20 9.32 3.68
C ASP A 82 -5.26 9.02 2.52
N LEU A 83 -4.32 8.09 2.70
CA LEU A 83 -3.39 7.67 1.66
C LEU A 83 -4.12 6.98 0.50
N LEU A 84 -5.13 6.15 0.79
CA LEU A 84 -5.98 5.56 -0.26
C LEU A 84 -6.81 6.62 -0.99
N SER A 85 -7.37 7.58 -0.23
CA SER A 85 -8.13 8.69 -0.81
C SER A 85 -7.27 9.54 -1.75
N TYR A 86 -6.00 9.76 -1.36
CA TYR A 86 -5.00 10.41 -2.17
C TYR A 86 -4.74 9.64 -3.47
N PHE A 87 -4.42 8.34 -3.40
CA PHE A 87 -4.18 7.52 -4.60
C PHE A 87 -5.38 7.48 -5.54
N LEU A 88 -6.59 7.29 -5.01
CA LEU A 88 -7.83 7.30 -5.81
C LEU A 88 -8.03 8.64 -6.53
N THR A 89 -7.78 9.75 -5.85
CA THR A 89 -7.90 11.10 -6.43
C THR A 89 -6.86 11.31 -7.55
N ARG A 90 -5.62 10.88 -7.32
CA ARG A 90 -4.55 10.97 -8.31
C ARG A 90 -4.82 10.12 -9.55
N LEU A 91 -5.26 8.88 -9.39
CA LEU A 91 -5.63 8.01 -10.52
C LEU A 91 -6.78 8.60 -11.34
N LYS A 92 -7.76 9.25 -10.69
CA LYS A 92 -8.86 9.94 -11.40
C LYS A 92 -8.38 11.18 -12.16
N ALA A 93 -7.34 11.85 -11.67
CA ALA A 93 -6.70 13.00 -12.33
C ALA A 93 -5.76 12.61 -13.48
N MET A 94 -5.69 11.31 -13.81
CA MET A 94 -4.84 10.73 -14.85
C MET A 94 -5.65 9.97 -15.91
N PRO A 95 -6.62 10.63 -16.58
CA PRO A 95 -7.53 9.98 -17.51
C PRO A 95 -6.83 9.38 -18.74
N GLU A 96 -5.60 9.80 -19.05
CA GLU A 96 -4.80 9.21 -20.13
C GLU A 96 -4.32 7.79 -19.81
N PHE A 97 -4.21 7.42 -18.53
CA PHE A 97 -3.85 6.08 -18.07
C PHE A 97 -5.10 5.20 -17.96
N ASN A 98 -5.85 5.08 -19.05
CA ASN A 98 -7.13 4.38 -19.08
C ASN A 98 -7.00 2.90 -19.49
N VAL A 99 -6.06 2.19 -18.87
CA VAL A 99 -5.84 0.77 -19.12
C VAL A 99 -6.61 -0.10 -18.13
N PRO A 100 -7.02 -1.34 -18.50
CA PRO A 100 -7.82 -2.20 -17.63
C PRO A 100 -7.22 -2.42 -16.24
N ILE A 101 -5.88 -2.50 -16.13
CA ILE A 101 -5.20 -2.70 -14.86
C ILE A 101 -5.35 -1.49 -13.92
N ILE A 102 -5.35 -0.26 -14.44
CA ILE A 102 -5.53 0.94 -13.63
C ILE A 102 -6.95 1.01 -13.06
N ARG A 103 -7.96 0.63 -13.85
CA ARG A 103 -9.35 0.52 -13.36
C ARG A 103 -9.48 -0.54 -12.27
N GLN A 104 -8.88 -1.72 -12.48
CA GLN A 104 -8.86 -2.78 -11.46
C GLN A 104 -8.20 -2.31 -10.16
N ILE A 105 -7.12 -1.52 -10.25
CA ILE A 105 -6.47 -0.94 -9.07
C ILE A 105 -7.40 0.09 -8.41
N GLN A 106 -8.07 0.96 -9.16
CA GLN A 106 -9.04 1.92 -8.61
C GLN A 106 -10.18 1.22 -7.85
N ASP A 107 -10.76 0.18 -8.44
CA ASP A 107 -11.84 -0.60 -7.83
C ASP A 107 -11.36 -1.25 -6.53
N ALA A 108 -10.19 -1.89 -6.58
CA ALA A 108 -9.59 -2.55 -5.42
C ALA A 108 -9.22 -1.56 -4.29
N LEU A 109 -8.69 -0.38 -4.61
CA LEU A 109 -8.47 0.67 -3.60
C LEU A 109 -9.80 1.12 -2.96
N GLY A 110 -10.87 1.19 -3.75
CA GLY A 110 -12.22 1.44 -3.25
C GLY A 110 -12.73 0.35 -2.32
N GLU A 111 -12.40 -0.92 -2.60
CA GLU A 111 -12.73 -2.06 -1.74
C GLU A 111 -11.88 -2.11 -0.45
N VAL A 112 -10.60 -1.74 -0.52
CA VAL A 112 -9.69 -1.76 0.63
C VAL A 112 -10.02 -0.65 1.62
N LYS A 113 -10.37 0.54 1.15
CA LYS A 113 -10.62 1.71 2.02
C LYS A 113 -11.56 1.42 3.20
N PRO A 114 -12.78 0.87 3.03
CA PRO A 114 -13.68 0.61 4.16
C PRO A 114 -13.19 -0.50 5.10
N LEU A 115 -12.23 -1.33 4.69
CA LEU A 115 -11.68 -2.40 5.53
C LEU A 115 -10.67 -1.89 6.55
N ILE A 116 -9.98 -0.78 6.20
CA ILE A 116 -8.97 -0.14 7.03
C ILE A 116 -9.49 1.15 7.70
N ASP A 117 -10.50 1.80 7.12
CA ASP A 117 -11.13 3.01 7.65
C ASP A 117 -12.19 2.68 8.71
N VAL A 118 -11.74 2.19 9.85
CA VAL A 118 -12.60 1.68 10.94
C VAL A 118 -12.85 2.72 12.04
N GLY A 119 -12.32 3.94 11.90
CA GLY A 119 -12.39 5.02 12.88
C GLY A 119 -11.60 4.67 14.14
N ASN A 120 -12.18 4.86 15.32
CA ASN A 120 -11.53 4.50 16.60
C ASN A 120 -11.60 3.00 16.94
N ARG A 121 -12.16 2.17 16.04
CA ARG A 121 -12.22 0.71 16.25
C ARG A 121 -10.92 0.07 15.78
N ARG A 122 -10.64 -1.12 16.29
CA ARG A 122 -9.49 -1.92 15.81
C ARG A 122 -9.83 -2.65 14.52
N ILE A 123 -8.85 -2.78 13.63
CA ILE A 123 -9.00 -3.53 12.37
C ILE A 123 -9.15 -5.03 12.70
N PRO A 124 -10.25 -5.69 12.32
CA PRO A 124 -10.47 -7.10 12.63
C PRO A 124 -9.61 -8.02 11.74
N PRO A 125 -9.34 -9.26 12.18
CA PRO A 125 -8.59 -10.25 11.38
C PRO A 125 -9.15 -10.47 9.98
N GLU A 126 -10.48 -10.47 9.85
CA GLU A 126 -11.15 -10.66 8.56
C GLU A 126 -10.87 -9.50 7.59
N SER A 127 -10.76 -8.26 8.09
CA SER A 127 -10.33 -7.13 7.26
C SER A 127 -8.91 -7.33 6.78
N VAL A 128 -7.97 -7.70 7.66
CA VAL A 128 -6.57 -7.98 7.28
C VAL A 128 -6.48 -9.04 6.19
N LYS A 129 -7.21 -10.14 6.37
CA LYS A 129 -7.27 -11.24 5.39
C LYS A 129 -7.81 -10.76 4.04
N LYS A 130 -8.89 -9.99 4.04
CA LYS A 130 -9.50 -9.49 2.81
C LYS A 130 -8.62 -8.46 2.09
N VAL A 131 -7.94 -7.58 2.84
CA VAL A 131 -6.96 -6.65 2.27
C VAL A 131 -5.81 -7.43 1.61
N ASN A 132 -5.28 -8.46 2.28
CA ASN A 132 -4.25 -9.34 1.73
C ASN A 132 -4.69 -9.94 0.39
N GLU A 133 -5.86 -10.59 0.35
CA GLU A 133 -6.42 -11.23 -0.84
C GLU A 133 -6.56 -10.25 -2.02
N ILE A 134 -7.05 -9.03 -1.76
CA ILE A 134 -7.18 -7.98 -2.78
C ILE A 134 -5.79 -7.58 -3.30
N THR A 135 -4.84 -7.31 -2.41
CA THR A 135 -3.49 -6.86 -2.80
C THR A 135 -2.67 -7.93 -3.51
N THR A 136 -2.78 -9.21 -3.09
CA THR A 136 -2.13 -10.34 -3.79
C THR A 136 -2.72 -10.54 -5.18
N ARG A 137 -4.05 -10.51 -5.32
CA ARG A 137 -4.70 -10.60 -6.64
C ARG A 137 -4.22 -9.51 -7.60
N LEU A 138 -4.11 -8.27 -7.11
CA LEU A 138 -3.57 -7.17 -7.89
C LEU A 138 -2.10 -7.37 -8.24
N GLY A 139 -1.26 -7.76 -7.26
CA GLY A 139 0.16 -8.02 -7.47
C GLY A 139 0.41 -9.07 -8.55
N HIS A 140 -0.33 -10.18 -8.51
CA HIS A 140 -0.29 -11.21 -9.56
C HIS A 140 -0.69 -10.64 -10.93
N GLY A 141 -1.80 -9.88 -11.01
CA GLY A 141 -2.27 -9.29 -12.27
C GLY A 141 -1.34 -8.24 -12.88
N ILE A 142 -0.46 -7.62 -12.07
CA ILE A 142 0.59 -6.70 -12.52
C ILE A 142 1.80 -7.48 -13.07
N VAL A 143 2.16 -8.62 -12.46
CA VAL A 143 3.36 -9.40 -12.80
C VAL A 143 3.14 -10.38 -13.96
N THR A 144 1.94 -10.96 -14.10
CA THR A 144 1.68 -12.03 -15.09
C THR A 144 1.26 -11.56 -16.48
N ARG A 145 1.29 -10.24 -16.75
CA ARG A 145 1.07 -9.70 -18.09
C ARG A 145 2.40 -9.59 -18.84
N ASP A 146 2.89 -10.75 -19.28
CA ASP A 146 3.77 -10.90 -20.45
C ASP A 146 2.93 -11.28 -21.68
#